data_AF-A0AAP6GZ18-F1
#
_entry.id   AF-A0AAP6GZ18-F1
#
_cell.length_a   1.000
_cell.length_b   1.000
_cell.length_c   1.000
_cell.angle_alpha   90.00
_cell.angle_beta   90.00
_cell.angle_gamma   90.00
#
_symmetry.space_group_name_H-M   'P 1'
#
loop_
_entity.id
_entity.type
_entity.pdbx_description
1 polymer ?
#
loop_
_entity_poly.entity_id
_entity_poly.type
_entity_poly.pdbx_seq_one_letter_code
_entity_poly.pdbx_strand_id
1 'polypeptide(L)'
;MSRWTDQYATHPFHSTWQSFVSTVTSVSVPDGAPLADAEELARLVKVVAQLDSTLAAVDPEMGNIDALGSMHASTQTALGEVQAFLSNGNIGHLSNANGQVDALASQVQRYASTLPAIGSPAVVAAAASLGKYVADWHRNASAQLEKLGEMVGQVDARTRESNLAVDKLVERMTALEGQLQSQMSTFTQTFTQAEASRAERYDKWQETQHAKVDDAFSEFAKKYAAGLVVLADYEGQAGKVLGSVVNTSQAGAYATYANEEKASANTYRRMAIGLMVLAAMVLFLPELWHVGRVVSGYSVDWQKAIYRLPFSLVLFAPAVYLAKESSRHRNNEVLNRRRQHILTTIEPYLALLEPKKAEEVKTEVARSLFSDAMGAPAVKDEDASNMLAQLSNLVTTILKQKR
;
A
#
# COMPACT_ATOMS: atom_id res chain seq x y z
N MET A 1 73.94 -28.36 -58.92
CA MET A 1 73.85 -29.24 -60.09
C MET A 1 72.44 -29.79 -60.13
N SER A 2 71.82 -29.89 -61.30
CA SER A 2 70.47 -30.45 -61.38
C SER A 2 70.53 -31.96 -61.24
N ARG A 3 69.40 -32.56 -60.85
CA ARG A 3 69.24 -34.03 -60.80
C ARG A 3 69.67 -34.69 -62.12
N TRP A 4 69.44 -34.02 -63.26
CA TRP A 4 69.73 -34.53 -64.59
C TRP A 4 71.25 -34.52 -64.88
N THR A 5 71.95 -33.44 -64.52
CA THR A 5 73.42 -33.38 -64.60
C THR A 5 74.08 -34.50 -63.81
N ASP A 6 73.60 -34.76 -62.59
CA ASP A 6 74.18 -35.77 -61.70
C ASP A 6 73.95 -37.19 -62.26
N GLN A 7 72.76 -37.46 -62.80
CA GLN A 7 72.44 -38.75 -63.44
C GLN A 7 73.26 -39.00 -64.71
N TYR A 8 73.50 -37.98 -65.52
CA TYR A 8 74.36 -38.05 -66.70
C TYR A 8 75.81 -38.37 -66.31
N ALA A 9 76.40 -37.56 -65.44
CA ALA A 9 77.81 -37.66 -65.06
C ALA A 9 78.17 -38.99 -64.37
N THR A 10 77.21 -39.62 -63.68
CA THR A 10 77.42 -40.89 -62.96
C THR A 10 77.16 -42.13 -63.82
N HIS A 11 76.78 -41.99 -65.09
CA HIS A 11 76.48 -43.12 -65.95
C HIS A 11 77.74 -43.97 -66.27
N PRO A 12 77.68 -45.32 -66.21
CA PRO A 12 78.84 -46.22 -66.45
C PRO A 12 79.52 -46.08 -67.82
N PHE A 13 78.81 -45.49 -68.79
CA PHE A 13 79.37 -45.15 -70.09
C PHE A 13 80.65 -44.34 -69.97
N HIS A 14 80.67 -43.28 -69.14
CA HIS A 14 81.78 -42.33 -69.11
C HIS A 14 83.09 -42.97 -68.63
N SER A 15 83.04 -43.79 -67.58
CA SER A 15 84.21 -44.52 -67.08
C SER A 15 84.71 -45.57 -68.09
N THR A 16 83.78 -46.24 -68.77
CA THR A 16 84.11 -47.23 -69.81
C THR A 16 84.71 -46.58 -71.05
N TRP A 17 84.18 -45.42 -71.47
CA TRP A 17 84.68 -44.61 -72.57
C TRP A 17 86.09 -44.09 -72.30
N GLN A 18 86.37 -43.54 -71.11
CA GLN A 18 87.71 -43.13 -70.73
C GLN A 18 88.71 -44.30 -70.70
N SER A 19 88.27 -45.47 -70.22
CA SER A 19 89.07 -46.70 -70.26
C SER A 19 89.36 -47.14 -71.69
N PHE A 20 88.39 -47.01 -72.59
CA PHE A 20 88.55 -47.31 -74.00
C PHE A 20 89.51 -46.34 -74.71
N VAL A 21 89.32 -45.03 -74.55
CA VAL A 21 90.19 -43.99 -75.13
C VAL A 21 91.64 -44.20 -74.68
N SER A 22 91.87 -44.42 -73.38
CA SER A 22 93.22 -44.66 -72.83
C SER A 22 93.84 -45.96 -73.34
N THR A 23 93.06 -47.04 -73.47
CA THR A 23 93.53 -48.32 -74.03
C THR A 23 93.90 -48.15 -75.50
N VAL A 24 93.04 -47.56 -76.32
CA VAL A 24 93.31 -47.35 -77.77
C VAL A 24 94.53 -46.46 -78.00
N THR A 25 94.72 -45.43 -77.16
CA THR A 25 95.86 -44.51 -77.28
C THR A 25 97.19 -45.14 -76.86
N SER A 26 97.15 -46.19 -76.03
CA SER A 26 98.36 -46.90 -75.56
C SER A 26 98.73 -48.13 -76.40
N VAL A 27 97.84 -48.57 -77.29
CA VAL A 27 98.11 -49.69 -78.21
C VAL A 27 99.13 -49.27 -79.26
N SER A 28 100.11 -50.12 -79.52
CA SER A 28 101.07 -49.98 -80.62
C SER A 28 101.21 -51.31 -81.36
N VAL A 29 101.49 -51.23 -82.66
CA VAL A 29 101.76 -52.42 -83.49
C VAL A 29 103.29 -52.65 -83.50
N PRO A 30 103.79 -53.90 -83.42
CA PRO A 30 105.21 -54.20 -83.44
C PRO A 30 105.96 -53.66 -84.67
N ASP A 31 107.24 -53.32 -84.50
CA ASP A 31 108.12 -52.88 -85.59
C ASP A 31 108.22 -53.97 -86.67
N GLY A 32 107.82 -53.65 -87.90
CA GLY A 32 107.83 -54.56 -89.04
C GLY A 32 106.48 -55.23 -89.36
N ALA A 33 105.40 -54.86 -88.69
CA ALA A 33 104.06 -55.35 -89.03
C ALA A 33 103.59 -54.88 -90.43
N PRO A 34 102.72 -55.68 -91.09
CA PRO A 34 102.05 -55.29 -92.33
C PRO A 34 101.41 -53.89 -92.27
N LEU A 35 101.51 -53.15 -93.37
CA LEU A 35 100.91 -51.82 -93.50
C LEU A 35 99.41 -51.81 -93.17
N ALA A 36 98.68 -52.85 -93.57
CA ALA A 36 97.25 -53.00 -93.30
C ALA A 36 96.92 -52.98 -91.79
N ASP A 37 97.79 -53.54 -90.96
CA ASP A 37 97.58 -53.63 -89.51
C ASP A 37 97.78 -52.27 -88.83
N ALA A 38 98.76 -51.52 -89.31
CA ALA A 38 99.00 -50.15 -88.89
C ALA A 38 97.87 -49.20 -89.33
N GLU A 39 97.26 -49.44 -90.49
CA GLU A 39 96.10 -48.69 -90.99
C GLU A 39 94.85 -48.92 -90.13
N GLU A 40 94.58 -50.16 -89.72
CA GLU A 40 93.46 -50.50 -88.82
C GLU A 40 93.57 -49.77 -87.48
N LEU A 41 94.76 -49.78 -86.85
CA LEU A 41 94.98 -49.05 -85.60
C LEU A 41 94.88 -47.52 -85.79
N ALA A 42 95.47 -46.99 -86.86
CA ALA A 42 95.43 -45.56 -87.14
C ALA A 42 94.01 -45.04 -87.38
N ARG A 43 93.16 -45.82 -88.04
CA ARG A 43 91.73 -45.52 -88.20
C ARG A 43 91.02 -45.50 -86.85
N LEU A 44 91.23 -46.54 -86.04
CA LEU A 44 90.60 -46.69 -84.73
C LEU A 44 90.89 -45.48 -83.85
N VAL A 45 92.17 -45.10 -83.73
CA VAL A 45 92.60 -43.92 -82.96
C VAL A 45 91.95 -42.63 -83.46
N LYS A 46 91.92 -42.41 -84.79
CA LYS A 46 91.31 -41.21 -85.38
C LYS A 46 89.82 -41.11 -85.08
N VAL A 47 89.07 -42.20 -85.24
CA VAL A 47 87.63 -42.19 -84.99
C VAL A 47 87.36 -41.99 -83.50
N VAL A 48 88.09 -42.67 -82.63
CA VAL A 48 87.95 -42.50 -81.17
C VAL A 48 88.20 -41.05 -80.73
N ALA A 49 89.25 -40.40 -81.25
CA ALA A 49 89.53 -39.00 -80.96
C ALA A 49 88.39 -38.05 -81.41
N GLN A 50 87.80 -38.30 -82.59
CA GLN A 50 86.67 -37.52 -83.08
C GLN A 50 85.41 -37.70 -82.22
N LEU A 51 85.14 -38.93 -81.78
CA LEU A 51 84.00 -39.22 -80.90
C LEU A 51 84.17 -38.59 -79.52
N ASP A 52 85.39 -38.58 -78.98
CA ASP A 52 85.69 -37.96 -77.69
C ASP A 52 85.42 -36.46 -77.72
N SER A 53 85.89 -35.77 -78.77
CA SER A 53 85.59 -34.35 -78.99
C SER A 53 84.09 -34.07 -79.16
N THR A 54 83.34 -34.98 -79.76
CA THR A 54 81.89 -34.80 -79.98
C THR A 54 81.12 -34.99 -78.68
N LEU A 55 81.48 -35.98 -77.86
CA LEU A 55 80.84 -36.25 -76.57
C LEU A 55 81.12 -35.13 -75.54
N ALA A 56 82.31 -34.53 -75.58
CA ALA A 56 82.65 -33.39 -74.73
C ALA A 56 81.81 -32.13 -75.00
N ALA A 57 81.20 -32.01 -76.19
CA ALA A 57 80.41 -30.87 -76.60
C ALA A 57 78.90 -31.00 -76.28
N VAL A 58 78.47 -32.09 -75.64
CA VAL A 58 77.07 -32.35 -75.30
C VAL A 58 76.70 -31.74 -73.94
N ASP A 59 75.54 -31.07 -73.85
CA ASP A 59 75.01 -30.55 -72.59
C ASP A 59 74.49 -31.69 -71.68
N PRO A 60 75.08 -31.88 -70.48
CA PRO A 60 74.65 -32.90 -69.53
C PRO A 60 73.19 -32.78 -69.08
N GLU A 61 72.58 -31.58 -69.06
CA GLU A 61 71.20 -31.40 -68.60
C GLU A 61 70.16 -31.91 -69.60
N MET A 62 70.53 -31.99 -70.87
CA MET A 62 69.66 -32.46 -71.95
C MET A 62 70.00 -33.89 -72.39
N GLY A 63 71.04 -34.50 -71.83
CA GLY A 63 71.52 -35.81 -72.22
C GLY A 63 70.49 -36.93 -71.99
N ASN A 64 70.17 -37.68 -73.04
CA ASN A 64 69.31 -38.87 -72.94
C ASN A 64 70.10 -40.07 -72.36
N ILE A 65 69.68 -40.58 -71.20
CA ILE A 65 70.32 -41.69 -70.50
C ILE A 65 70.23 -43.02 -71.28
N ASP A 66 69.14 -43.28 -72.00
CA ASP A 66 68.97 -44.53 -72.77
C ASP A 66 69.98 -44.63 -73.92
N ALA A 67 70.32 -43.48 -74.52
CA ALA A 67 71.35 -43.41 -75.55
C ALA A 67 72.74 -43.72 -74.98
N LEU A 68 73.04 -43.28 -73.75
CA LEU A 68 74.28 -43.63 -73.06
C LEU A 68 74.37 -45.13 -72.79
N GLY A 69 73.25 -45.81 -72.49
CA GLY A 69 73.21 -47.26 -72.32
C GLY A 69 73.59 -48.02 -73.61
N SER A 70 73.09 -47.57 -74.76
CA SER A 70 73.43 -48.17 -76.07
C SER A 70 74.90 -47.93 -76.44
N MET A 71 75.39 -46.70 -76.22
CA MET A 71 76.79 -46.35 -76.47
C MET A 71 77.75 -47.10 -75.53
N HIS A 72 77.33 -47.36 -74.30
CA HIS A 72 78.09 -48.18 -73.34
C HIS A 72 78.28 -49.61 -73.84
N ALA A 73 77.23 -50.26 -74.36
CA ALA A 73 77.33 -51.61 -74.90
C ALA A 73 78.31 -51.72 -76.08
N SER A 74 78.26 -50.78 -77.03
CA SER A 74 79.19 -50.74 -78.16
C SER A 74 80.62 -50.44 -77.72
N THR A 75 80.81 -49.52 -76.76
CA THR A 75 82.13 -49.19 -76.21
C THR A 75 82.74 -50.36 -75.45
N GLN A 76 81.94 -51.08 -74.66
CA GLN A 76 82.42 -52.22 -73.89
C GLN A 76 82.84 -53.38 -74.80
N THR A 77 82.09 -53.60 -75.89
CA THR A 77 82.45 -54.61 -76.90
C THR A 77 83.73 -54.21 -77.63
N ALA A 78 83.85 -52.95 -78.07
CA ALA A 78 85.07 -52.44 -78.70
C ALA A 78 86.30 -52.53 -77.79
N LEU A 79 86.14 -52.20 -76.51
CA LEU A 79 87.21 -52.32 -75.51
C LEU A 79 87.65 -53.78 -75.33
N GLY A 80 86.72 -54.73 -75.28
CA GLY A 80 87.03 -56.15 -75.19
C GLY A 80 87.85 -56.66 -76.38
N GLU A 81 87.51 -56.23 -77.60
CA GLU A 81 88.29 -56.56 -78.81
C GLU A 81 89.71 -55.98 -78.76
N VAL A 82 89.87 -54.70 -78.37
CA VAL A 82 91.21 -54.09 -78.24
C VAL A 82 92.04 -54.78 -77.14
N GLN A 83 91.44 -55.18 -76.02
CA GLN A 83 92.11 -55.95 -74.98
C GLN A 83 92.50 -57.36 -75.46
N ALA A 84 91.65 -58.01 -76.26
CA ALA A 84 91.96 -59.29 -76.87
C ALA A 84 93.15 -59.19 -77.83
N PHE A 85 93.21 -58.12 -78.64
CA PHE A 85 94.38 -57.80 -79.46
C PHE A 85 95.65 -57.65 -78.62
N LEU A 86 95.61 -56.90 -77.51
CA LEU A 86 96.75 -56.74 -76.62
C LEU A 86 97.23 -58.07 -76.00
N SER A 87 96.33 -59.04 -75.83
CA SER A 87 96.64 -60.34 -75.24
C SER A 87 97.31 -61.31 -76.22
N ASN A 88 96.84 -61.37 -77.47
CA ASN A 88 97.24 -62.41 -78.42
C ASN A 88 97.82 -61.90 -79.75
N GLY A 89 97.83 -60.58 -79.98
CA GLY A 89 98.36 -59.93 -81.19
C GLY A 89 97.54 -60.17 -82.47
N ASN A 90 96.35 -60.76 -82.39
CA ASN A 90 95.54 -61.08 -83.57
C ASN A 90 94.82 -59.84 -84.12
N ILE A 91 95.25 -59.38 -85.30
CA ILE A 91 94.73 -58.18 -85.98
C ILE A 91 93.23 -58.27 -86.30
N GLY A 92 92.65 -59.47 -86.41
CA GLY A 92 91.21 -59.64 -86.57
C GLY A 92 90.41 -58.91 -85.47
N HIS A 93 90.97 -58.79 -84.27
CA HIS A 93 90.38 -58.02 -83.17
C HIS A 93 90.39 -56.50 -83.42
N LEU A 94 91.40 -55.94 -84.10
CA LEU A 94 91.39 -54.52 -84.48
C LEU A 94 90.34 -54.23 -85.55
N SER A 95 90.17 -55.13 -86.51
CA SER A 95 89.11 -55.02 -87.53
C SER A 95 87.71 -55.11 -86.89
N ASN A 96 87.51 -56.03 -85.94
CA ASN A 96 86.26 -56.12 -85.17
C ASN A 96 86.03 -54.86 -84.32
N ALA A 97 87.07 -54.34 -83.65
CA ALA A 97 86.99 -53.10 -82.87
C ALA A 97 86.60 -51.92 -83.76
N ASN A 98 87.16 -51.82 -84.96
CA ASN A 98 86.81 -50.80 -85.95
C ASN A 98 85.34 -50.90 -86.38
N GLY A 99 84.79 -52.10 -86.54
CA GLY A 99 83.36 -52.30 -86.80
C GLY A 99 82.46 -51.86 -85.64
N GLN A 100 82.87 -52.12 -84.39
CA GLN A 100 82.14 -51.65 -83.20
C GLN A 100 82.21 -50.13 -83.05
N VAL A 101 83.36 -49.53 -83.38
CA VAL A 101 83.53 -48.08 -83.35
C VAL A 101 82.73 -47.37 -84.45
N ASP A 102 82.47 -48.00 -85.60
CA ASP A 102 81.55 -47.44 -86.61
C ASP A 102 80.09 -47.42 -86.14
N ALA A 103 79.67 -48.49 -85.47
CA ALA A 103 78.36 -48.55 -84.82
C ALA A 103 78.24 -47.47 -83.74
N LEU A 104 79.28 -47.30 -82.93
CA LEU A 104 79.35 -46.25 -81.91
C LEU A 104 79.32 -44.85 -82.54
N ALA A 105 80.07 -44.62 -83.61
CA ALA A 105 80.09 -43.33 -84.30
C ALA A 105 78.71 -42.92 -84.80
N SER A 106 77.96 -43.87 -85.36
CA SER A 106 76.57 -43.65 -85.78
C SER A 106 75.65 -43.31 -84.61
N GLN A 107 75.85 -43.92 -83.44
CA GLN A 107 75.07 -43.63 -82.23
C GLN A 107 75.42 -42.25 -81.65
N VAL A 108 76.71 -41.92 -81.53
CA VAL A 108 77.21 -40.63 -81.05
C VAL A 108 76.74 -39.50 -81.97
N GLN A 109 76.78 -39.69 -83.29
CA GLN A 109 76.30 -38.68 -84.24
C GLN A 109 74.79 -38.43 -84.11
N ARG A 110 73.98 -39.50 -83.99
CA ARG A 110 72.53 -39.35 -83.74
C ARG A 110 72.29 -38.61 -82.42
N TYR A 111 72.98 -39.02 -81.36
CA TYR A 111 72.89 -38.41 -80.04
C TYR A 111 73.23 -36.91 -80.05
N ALA A 112 74.37 -36.55 -80.63
CA ALA A 112 74.79 -35.15 -80.74
C ALA A 112 73.87 -34.32 -81.65
N SER A 113 73.33 -34.90 -82.73
CA SER A 113 72.43 -34.18 -83.65
C SER A 113 71.06 -33.86 -83.07
N THR A 114 70.59 -34.64 -82.08
CA THR A 114 69.32 -34.40 -81.39
C THR A 114 69.41 -33.39 -80.26
N LEU A 115 70.62 -32.96 -79.92
CA LEU A 115 70.89 -32.05 -78.81
C LEU A 115 71.30 -30.69 -79.38
N PRO A 116 70.72 -29.58 -78.88
CA PRO A 116 71.25 -28.27 -79.21
C PRO A 116 72.67 -28.16 -78.65
N ALA A 117 73.56 -27.50 -79.39
CA ALA A 117 74.90 -27.23 -78.91
C ALA A 117 74.86 -26.50 -77.55
N ILE A 118 75.83 -26.79 -76.67
CA ILE A 118 76.00 -26.09 -75.40
C ILE A 118 75.99 -24.57 -75.66
N GLY A 119 75.10 -23.85 -74.98
CA GLY A 119 74.96 -22.40 -75.14
C GLY A 119 74.06 -21.96 -76.30
N SER A 120 73.22 -22.84 -76.86
CA SER A 120 72.26 -22.43 -77.89
C SER A 120 71.36 -21.28 -77.40
N PRO A 121 71.07 -20.26 -78.23
CA PRO A 121 70.30 -19.08 -77.79
C PRO A 121 68.91 -19.42 -77.23
N ALA A 122 68.27 -20.47 -77.75
CA ALA A 122 66.95 -20.91 -77.28
C ALA A 122 66.99 -21.48 -75.86
N VAL A 123 67.99 -22.30 -75.54
CA VAL A 123 68.16 -22.92 -74.21
C VAL A 123 68.56 -21.86 -73.19
N VAL A 124 69.45 -20.93 -73.56
CA VAL A 124 69.86 -19.82 -72.69
C VAL A 124 68.68 -18.89 -72.40
N ALA A 125 67.85 -18.57 -73.40
CA ALA A 125 66.66 -17.76 -73.21
C ALA A 125 65.62 -18.45 -72.31
N ALA A 126 65.38 -19.75 -72.49
CA ALA A 126 64.50 -20.53 -71.63
C ALA A 126 65.00 -20.54 -70.18
N ALA A 127 66.28 -20.84 -69.95
CA ALA A 127 66.89 -20.82 -68.62
C ALA A 127 66.79 -19.43 -67.95
N ALA A 128 67.03 -18.35 -68.70
CA ALA A 128 66.91 -16.98 -68.19
C ALA A 128 65.46 -16.63 -67.80
N SER A 129 64.48 -17.01 -68.63
CA SER A 129 63.06 -16.79 -68.34
C SER A 129 62.58 -17.56 -67.10
N LEU A 130 63.04 -18.80 -66.92
CA LEU A 130 62.71 -19.62 -65.77
C LEU A 130 63.39 -19.06 -64.51
N GLY A 131 64.64 -18.62 -64.61
CA GLY A 131 65.35 -17.92 -63.53
C GLY A 131 64.63 -16.65 -63.09
N LYS A 132 64.12 -15.85 -64.04
CA LYS A 132 63.30 -14.67 -63.74
C LYS A 132 61.99 -15.06 -63.03
N TYR A 133 61.28 -16.07 -63.53
CA TYR A 133 60.06 -16.57 -62.90
C TYR A 133 60.29 -17.04 -61.46
N VAL A 134 61.35 -17.81 -61.22
CA VAL A 134 61.71 -18.29 -59.87
C VAL A 134 62.06 -17.11 -58.94
N ALA A 135 62.80 -16.12 -59.43
CA ALA A 135 63.13 -14.93 -58.65
C ALA A 135 61.89 -14.08 -58.32
N ASP A 136 60.97 -13.92 -59.27
CA ASP A 136 59.71 -13.20 -59.07
C ASP A 136 58.79 -13.96 -58.09
N TRP A 137 58.70 -15.29 -58.23
CA TRP A 137 57.96 -16.13 -57.30
C TRP A 137 58.54 -16.04 -55.88
N HIS A 138 59.86 -16.11 -55.73
CA HIS A 138 60.52 -15.99 -54.42
C HIS A 138 60.23 -14.63 -53.77
N ARG A 139 60.37 -13.53 -54.53
CA ARG A 139 60.05 -12.17 -54.03
C ARG A 139 58.59 -12.06 -53.59
N ASN A 140 57.66 -12.56 -54.39
CA ASN A 140 56.24 -12.53 -54.05
C ASN A 140 55.93 -13.38 -52.82
N ALA A 141 56.50 -14.58 -52.72
CA ALA A 141 56.31 -15.45 -51.56
C ALA A 141 56.84 -14.80 -50.27
N SER A 142 58.04 -14.20 -50.31
CA SER A 142 58.60 -13.47 -49.18
C SER A 142 57.74 -12.29 -48.75
N ALA A 143 57.25 -11.48 -49.69
CA ALA A 143 56.38 -10.34 -49.38
C ALA A 143 55.04 -10.78 -48.77
N GLN A 144 54.45 -11.89 -49.25
CA GLN A 144 53.23 -12.44 -48.66
C GLN A 144 53.47 -12.98 -47.24
N LEU A 145 54.61 -13.63 -46.99
CA LEU A 145 54.99 -14.12 -45.66
C LEU A 145 55.19 -12.98 -44.67
N GLU A 146 55.82 -11.88 -45.08
CA GLU A 146 56.00 -10.68 -44.26
C GLU A 146 54.63 -10.08 -43.89
N LYS A 147 53.75 -9.89 -44.88
CA LYS A 147 52.38 -9.42 -44.65
C LYS A 147 51.59 -10.34 -43.72
N LEU A 148 51.75 -11.65 -43.86
CA LEU A 148 51.10 -12.62 -42.98
C LEU A 148 51.62 -12.48 -41.53
N GLY A 149 52.93 -12.29 -41.36
CA GLY A 149 53.55 -12.01 -40.07
C GLY A 149 53.02 -10.73 -39.42
N GLU A 150 52.86 -9.66 -40.19
CA GLU A 150 52.26 -8.41 -39.71
C GLU A 150 50.80 -8.61 -39.26
N MET A 151 49.98 -9.32 -40.05
CA MET A 151 48.60 -9.61 -39.69
C MET A 151 48.51 -10.46 -38.41
N VAL A 152 49.37 -11.47 -38.26
CA VAL A 152 49.45 -12.27 -37.04
C VAL A 152 49.83 -11.38 -35.84
N GLY A 153 50.80 -10.48 -36.00
CA GLY A 153 51.17 -9.52 -34.96
C GLY A 153 50.02 -8.59 -34.56
N GLN A 154 49.24 -8.10 -35.53
CA GLN A 154 48.06 -7.28 -35.26
C GLN A 154 46.96 -8.04 -34.51
N VAL A 155 46.73 -9.32 -34.87
CA VAL A 155 45.77 -10.18 -34.19
C VAL A 155 46.21 -10.48 -32.75
N ASP A 156 47.50 -10.73 -32.52
CA ASP A 156 48.03 -10.94 -31.16
C ASP A 156 47.87 -9.67 -30.30
N ALA A 157 48.19 -8.49 -30.86
CA ALA A 157 48.01 -7.21 -30.18
C ALA A 157 46.53 -6.94 -29.81
N ARG A 158 45.60 -7.15 -30.75
CA ARG A 158 44.15 -7.00 -30.49
C ARG A 158 43.65 -7.99 -29.45
N THR A 159 44.13 -9.23 -29.47
CA THR A 159 43.77 -10.24 -28.47
C THR A 159 44.22 -9.81 -27.08
N ARG A 160 45.44 -9.29 -26.94
CA ARG A 160 45.94 -8.76 -25.66
C ARG A 160 45.13 -7.56 -25.18
N GLU A 161 44.83 -6.62 -26.05
CA GLU A 161 44.01 -5.44 -25.72
C GLU A 161 42.59 -5.85 -25.28
N SER A 162 41.98 -6.78 -26.01
CA SER A 162 40.66 -7.31 -25.67
C SER A 162 40.66 -8.03 -24.31
N ASN A 163 41.67 -8.85 -24.02
CA ASN A 163 41.79 -9.53 -22.73
C ASN A 163 41.93 -8.52 -21.58
N LEU A 164 42.77 -7.50 -21.74
CA LEU A 164 42.89 -6.42 -20.76
C LEU A 164 41.58 -5.66 -20.55
N ALA A 165 40.79 -5.46 -21.62
CA ALA A 165 39.48 -4.83 -21.51
C ALA A 165 38.48 -5.71 -20.74
N VAL A 166 38.50 -7.03 -20.97
CA VAL A 166 37.68 -8.01 -20.24
C VAL A 166 38.06 -8.02 -18.76
N ASP A 167 39.35 -8.08 -18.43
CA ASP A 167 39.83 -8.06 -17.04
C ASP A 167 39.35 -6.81 -16.29
N LYS A 168 39.46 -5.63 -16.93
CA LYS A 168 38.93 -4.37 -16.38
C LYS A 168 37.43 -4.38 -16.20
N LEU A 169 36.69 -5.04 -17.10
CA LEU A 169 35.24 -5.14 -17.01
C LEU A 169 34.84 -6.03 -15.82
N VAL A 170 35.54 -7.14 -15.62
CA VAL A 170 35.38 -8.04 -14.46
C VAL A 170 35.67 -7.29 -13.17
N GLU A 171 36.78 -6.56 -13.10
CA GLU A 171 37.15 -5.76 -11.91
C GLU A 171 36.06 -4.74 -11.55
N ARG A 172 35.52 -4.02 -12.55
CA ARG A 172 34.39 -3.09 -12.35
C ARG A 172 33.12 -3.80 -11.89
N MET A 173 32.83 -4.97 -12.44
CA MET A 173 31.66 -5.76 -12.06
C MET A 173 31.75 -6.21 -10.61
N THR A 174 32.91 -6.75 -10.18
CA THR A 174 33.16 -7.13 -8.79
C THR A 174 33.08 -5.93 -7.84
N ALA A 175 33.63 -4.77 -8.24
CA ALA A 175 33.52 -3.56 -7.45
C ALA A 175 32.05 -3.09 -7.30
N LEU A 176 31.28 -3.17 -8.39
CA LEU A 176 29.86 -2.79 -8.41
C LEU A 176 28.99 -3.75 -7.60
N GLU A 177 29.27 -5.05 -7.64
CA GLU A 177 28.66 -6.06 -6.77
C GLU A 177 28.93 -5.76 -5.29
N GLY A 178 30.18 -5.44 -4.94
CA GLY A 178 30.54 -5.04 -3.58
C GLY A 178 29.82 -3.76 -3.13
N GLN A 179 29.72 -2.76 -4.00
CA GLN A 179 28.94 -1.54 -3.73
C GLN A 179 27.45 -1.83 -3.55
N LEU A 180 26.86 -2.65 -4.41
CA LEU A 180 25.45 -3.04 -4.32
C LEU A 180 25.15 -3.77 -3.01
N GLN A 181 26.04 -4.70 -2.61
CA GLN A 181 25.90 -5.43 -1.35
C GLN A 181 26.01 -4.50 -0.14
N SER A 182 26.96 -3.56 -0.16
CA SER A 182 27.11 -2.55 0.89
C SER A 182 25.90 -1.62 0.98
N GLN A 183 25.39 -1.15 -0.16
CA GLN A 183 24.17 -0.33 -0.22
C GLN A 183 22.94 -1.10 0.27
N MET A 184 22.80 -2.37 -0.13
CA MET A 184 21.70 -3.21 0.33
C MET A 184 21.75 -3.42 1.84
N SER A 185 22.93 -3.71 2.39
CA SER A 185 23.11 -3.84 3.85
C SER A 185 22.75 -2.55 4.58
N THR A 186 23.22 -1.41 4.07
CA THR A 186 22.91 -0.08 4.63
C THR A 186 21.41 0.22 4.54
N PHE A 187 20.78 -0.10 3.41
CA PHE A 187 19.35 0.05 3.20
C PHE A 187 18.54 -0.82 4.17
N THR A 188 18.88 -2.11 4.32
CA THR A 188 18.25 -2.99 5.29
C THR A 188 18.39 -2.45 6.70
N GLN A 189 19.59 -2.03 7.11
CA GLN A 189 19.82 -1.49 8.45
C GLN A 189 19.00 -0.22 8.71
N THR A 190 19.04 0.74 7.79
CA THR A 190 18.30 2.00 7.91
C THR A 190 16.79 1.78 7.89
N PHE A 191 16.30 0.85 7.06
CA PHE A 191 14.89 0.46 7.03
C PHE A 191 14.45 -0.17 8.35
N THR A 192 15.16 -1.17 8.86
CA THR A 192 14.83 -1.83 10.12
C THR A 192 14.87 -0.85 11.30
N GLN A 193 15.86 0.04 11.34
CA GLN A 193 15.96 1.06 12.39
C GLN A 193 14.84 2.10 12.30
N ALA A 194 14.49 2.54 11.08
CA ALA A 194 13.38 3.46 10.87
C ALA A 194 12.04 2.82 11.27
N GLU A 195 11.87 1.52 11.01
CA GLU A 195 10.65 0.79 11.36
C GLU A 195 10.51 0.60 12.87
N ALA A 196 11.58 0.21 13.56
CA ALA A 196 11.62 0.16 15.01
C ALA A 196 11.31 1.53 15.63
N SER A 197 11.91 2.60 15.08
CA SER A 197 11.65 3.97 15.54
C SER A 197 10.22 4.43 15.27
N ARG A 198 9.59 3.99 14.16
CA ARG A 198 8.19 4.28 13.86
C ARG A 198 7.26 3.57 14.83
N ALA A 199 7.50 2.29 15.11
CA ALA A 199 6.74 1.51 16.09
C ALA A 199 6.80 2.17 17.47
N GLU A 200 8.00 2.51 17.97
CA GLU A 200 8.16 3.16 19.28
C GLU A 200 7.44 4.51 19.37
N ARG A 201 7.52 5.33 18.30
CA ARG A 201 6.78 6.60 18.25
C ARG A 201 5.27 6.39 18.24
N TYR A 202 4.79 5.37 17.54
CA TYR A 202 3.38 5.03 17.50
C TYR A 202 2.87 4.56 18.86
N ASP A 203 3.60 3.67 19.54
CA ASP A 203 3.27 3.19 20.88
C ASP A 203 3.22 4.35 21.88
N LYS A 204 4.24 5.22 21.90
CA LYS A 204 4.24 6.42 22.77
C LYS A 204 3.09 7.37 22.45
N TRP A 205 2.76 7.55 21.17
CA TRP A 205 1.62 8.36 20.77
C TRP A 205 0.31 7.75 21.27
N GLN A 206 0.14 6.43 21.13
CA GLN A 206 -1.03 5.71 21.64
C GLN A 206 -1.16 5.85 23.16
N GLU A 207 -0.09 5.62 23.93
CA GLU A 207 -0.07 5.83 25.38
C GLU A 207 -0.48 7.25 25.75
N THR A 208 0.05 8.25 25.04
CA THR A 208 -0.29 9.66 25.26
C THR A 208 -1.76 9.95 24.96
N GLN A 209 -2.33 9.38 23.90
CA GLN A 209 -3.75 9.56 23.59
C GLN A 209 -4.64 8.87 24.63
N HIS A 210 -4.30 7.65 25.05
CA HIS A 210 -5.03 6.95 26.10
C HIS A 210 -5.04 7.75 27.40
N ALA A 211 -3.88 8.24 27.85
CA ALA A 211 -3.79 9.09 29.04
C ALA A 211 -4.65 10.36 28.93
N LYS A 212 -4.66 11.03 27.77
CA LYS A 212 -5.51 12.22 27.54
C LYS A 212 -7.00 11.90 27.58
N VAL A 213 -7.40 10.76 27.01
CA VAL A 213 -8.80 10.31 27.03
C VAL A 213 -9.22 9.98 28.45
N ASP A 214 -8.39 9.26 29.21
CA ASP A 214 -8.67 8.91 30.60
C ASP A 214 -8.77 10.16 31.49
N ASP A 215 -7.87 11.13 31.34
CA ASP A 215 -7.92 12.41 32.04
C ASP A 215 -9.18 13.20 31.68
N ALA A 216 -9.52 13.30 30.39
CA ALA A 216 -10.72 13.98 29.93
C ALA A 216 -11.99 13.30 30.46
N PHE A 217 -12.04 11.96 30.46
CA PHE A 217 -13.15 11.20 31.00
C PHE A 217 -13.28 11.38 32.52
N SER A 218 -12.17 11.38 33.25
CA SER A 218 -12.12 11.67 34.69
C SER A 218 -12.63 13.08 35.01
N GLU A 219 -12.20 14.09 34.25
CA GLU A 219 -12.67 15.46 34.42
C GLU A 219 -14.17 15.60 34.10
N PHE A 220 -14.64 14.94 33.03
CA PHE A 220 -16.04 14.89 32.66
C PHE A 220 -16.89 14.21 33.73
N ALA A 221 -16.46 13.05 34.23
CA ALA A 221 -17.13 12.34 35.32
C ALA A 221 -17.27 13.20 36.58
N LYS A 222 -16.21 13.96 36.94
CA LYS A 222 -16.27 14.92 38.06
C LYS A 222 -17.31 16.02 37.82
N LYS A 223 -17.38 16.61 36.62
CA LYS A 223 -18.38 17.64 36.27
C LYS A 223 -19.80 17.08 36.33
N TYR A 224 -20.03 15.86 35.86
CA TYR A 224 -21.35 15.21 35.92
C TYR A 224 -21.75 14.87 37.35
N ALA A 225 -20.83 14.33 38.16
CA ALA A 225 -21.07 14.07 39.57
C ALA A 225 -21.45 15.37 40.32
N ALA A 226 -20.71 16.46 40.08
CA ALA A 226 -21.04 17.77 40.64
C ALA A 226 -22.42 18.28 40.16
N GLY A 227 -22.74 18.12 38.88
CA GLY A 227 -24.05 18.47 38.31
C GLY A 227 -25.21 17.67 38.94
N LEU A 228 -25.02 16.38 39.19
CA LEU A 228 -26.00 15.53 39.86
C LEU A 228 -26.25 15.96 41.31
N VAL A 229 -25.21 16.38 42.04
CA VAL A 229 -25.36 16.92 43.41
C VAL A 229 -26.18 18.20 43.39
N VAL A 230 -25.95 19.11 42.43
CA VAL A 230 -26.75 20.33 42.28
C VAL A 230 -28.21 20.02 41.93
N LEU A 231 -28.44 19.05 41.04
CA LEU A 231 -29.80 18.62 40.69
C LEU A 231 -30.53 18.01 41.90
N ALA A 232 -29.85 17.20 42.71
CA ALA A 232 -30.42 16.65 43.94
C ALA A 232 -30.74 17.74 44.98
N ASP A 233 -29.93 18.79 45.08
CA ASP A 233 -30.23 19.95 45.93
C ASP A 233 -31.46 20.71 45.40
N TYR A 234 -31.57 20.92 44.09
CA TYR A 234 -32.77 21.53 43.49
C TYR A 234 -34.03 20.68 43.69
N GLU A 235 -33.94 19.36 43.62
CA GLU A 235 -35.05 18.47 43.96
C GLU A 235 -35.50 18.66 45.43
N GLY A 236 -34.54 18.72 46.37
CA GLY A 236 -34.81 18.98 47.77
C GLY A 236 -35.43 20.36 48.04
N GLN A 237 -34.97 21.39 47.34
CA GLN A 237 -35.55 22.75 47.40
C GLN A 237 -36.96 22.78 46.81
N ALA A 238 -37.19 22.13 45.67
CA ALA A 238 -38.50 22.02 45.05
C ALA A 238 -39.50 21.31 45.98
N GLY A 239 -39.09 20.25 46.69
CA GLY A 239 -39.90 19.57 47.70
C GLY A 239 -40.34 20.49 48.85
N LYS A 240 -39.45 21.35 49.35
CA LYS A 240 -39.77 22.31 50.42
C LYS A 240 -40.75 23.39 49.97
N VAL A 241 -40.55 23.92 48.76
CA VAL A 241 -41.46 24.92 48.18
C VAL A 241 -42.85 24.32 47.98
N LEU A 242 -42.94 23.12 47.40
CA LEU A 242 -44.21 22.44 47.15
C LEU A 242 -44.95 22.13 48.46
N GLY A 243 -44.23 21.70 49.51
CA GLY A 243 -44.79 21.51 50.85
C GLY A 243 -45.37 22.80 51.46
N SER A 244 -44.69 23.94 51.29
CA SER A 244 -45.15 25.24 51.81
C SER A 244 -46.38 25.78 51.04
N VAL A 245 -46.46 25.53 49.73
CA VAL A 245 -47.57 26.01 48.88
C VAL A 245 -48.85 25.20 49.12
N VAL A 246 -48.75 23.89 49.33
CA VAL A 246 -49.92 23.05 49.64
C VAL A 246 -50.55 23.46 50.97
N ASN A 247 -49.73 23.77 51.99
CA ASN A 247 -50.26 24.09 53.31
C ASN A 247 -50.88 25.49 53.40
N THR A 248 -50.31 26.46 52.67
CA THR A 248 -50.88 27.83 52.56
C THR A 248 -52.14 27.88 51.70
N SER A 249 -52.24 27.04 50.66
CA SER A 249 -53.43 26.95 49.79
C SER A 249 -54.68 26.43 50.53
N GLN A 250 -54.54 25.36 51.34
CA GLN A 250 -55.68 24.80 52.10
C GLN A 250 -56.21 25.77 53.16
N ALA A 251 -55.32 26.48 53.85
CA ALA A 251 -55.70 27.53 54.79
C ALA A 251 -56.42 28.71 54.12
N GLY A 252 -55.98 29.10 52.92
CA GLY A 252 -56.64 30.15 52.11
C GLY A 252 -58.07 29.79 51.71
N ALA A 253 -58.33 28.53 51.32
CA ALA A 253 -59.67 28.08 50.94
C ALA A 253 -60.69 28.20 52.10
N TYR A 254 -60.33 27.81 53.33
CA TYR A 254 -61.20 27.98 54.50
C TYR A 254 -61.43 29.45 54.87
N ALA A 255 -60.45 30.32 54.62
CA ALA A 255 -60.57 31.76 54.82
C ALA A 255 -61.62 32.39 53.88
N THR A 256 -61.57 32.01 52.60
CA THR A 256 -62.52 32.49 51.59
C THR A 256 -63.93 32.04 51.93
N TYR A 257 -64.12 30.75 52.23
CA TYR A 257 -65.42 30.19 52.59
C TYR A 257 -66.00 30.83 53.87
N ALA A 258 -65.18 31.07 54.89
CA ALA A 258 -65.62 31.77 56.09
C ALA A 258 -66.06 33.22 55.82
N ASN A 259 -65.38 33.94 54.93
CA ASN A 259 -65.74 35.31 54.56
C ASN A 259 -67.03 35.36 53.73
N GLU A 260 -67.25 34.41 52.82
CA GLU A 260 -68.51 34.28 52.08
C GLU A 260 -69.69 33.99 53.02
N GLU A 261 -69.55 33.03 53.93
CA GLU A 261 -70.57 32.71 54.95
C GLU A 261 -70.90 33.91 55.85
N LYS A 262 -69.89 34.72 56.22
CA LYS A 262 -70.10 35.99 56.95
C LYS A 262 -70.97 36.98 56.19
N ALA A 263 -70.69 37.15 54.89
CA ALA A 263 -71.42 38.08 54.03
C ALA A 263 -72.87 37.61 53.84
N SER A 264 -73.07 36.32 53.61
CA SER A 264 -74.40 35.68 53.55
C SER A 264 -75.16 35.88 54.86
N ALA A 265 -74.56 35.56 56.00
CA ALA A 265 -75.17 35.73 57.32
C ALA A 265 -75.67 37.17 57.56
N ASN A 266 -74.85 38.18 57.23
CA ASN A 266 -75.22 39.59 57.35
C ASN A 266 -76.34 40.01 56.40
N THR A 267 -76.43 39.39 55.23
CA THR A 267 -77.48 39.68 54.25
C THR A 267 -78.82 39.12 54.74
N TYR A 268 -78.85 37.87 55.19
CA TYR A 268 -80.04 37.27 55.83
C TYR A 268 -80.49 38.04 57.08
N ARG A 269 -79.55 38.51 57.90
CA ARG A 269 -79.86 39.35 59.07
C ARG A 269 -80.51 40.67 58.66
N ARG A 270 -79.98 41.35 57.64
CA ARG A 270 -80.55 42.61 57.13
C ARG A 270 -81.95 42.39 56.56
N MET A 271 -82.17 41.30 55.83
CA MET A 271 -83.50 40.93 55.31
C MET A 271 -84.50 40.61 56.43
N ALA A 272 -84.08 39.86 57.45
CA ALA A 272 -84.92 39.54 58.61
C ALA A 272 -85.32 40.81 59.38
N ILE A 273 -84.37 41.71 59.66
CA ILE A 273 -84.65 43.00 60.30
C ILE A 273 -85.59 43.84 59.42
N GLY A 274 -85.37 43.89 58.10
CA GLY A 274 -86.23 44.60 57.18
C GLY A 274 -87.69 44.12 57.22
N LEU A 275 -87.91 42.80 57.24
CA LEU A 275 -89.24 42.21 57.35
C LEU A 275 -89.89 42.46 58.72
N MET A 276 -89.12 42.40 59.82
CA MET A 276 -89.63 42.76 61.15
C MET A 276 -90.05 44.23 61.23
N VAL A 277 -89.26 45.13 60.65
CA VAL A 277 -89.59 46.56 60.58
C VAL A 277 -90.84 46.78 59.71
N LEU A 278 -90.98 46.05 58.60
CA LEU A 278 -92.18 46.11 57.75
C LEU A 278 -93.42 45.59 58.50
N ALA A 279 -93.28 44.48 59.23
CA ALA A 279 -94.35 43.93 60.07
C ALA A 279 -94.79 44.91 61.16
N ALA A 280 -93.84 45.64 61.77
CA ALA A 280 -94.13 46.71 62.71
C ALA A 280 -94.78 47.93 62.05
N MET A 281 -94.29 48.35 60.88
CA MET A 281 -94.87 49.45 60.10
C MET A 281 -96.33 49.19 59.73
N VAL A 282 -96.70 47.97 59.33
CA VAL A 282 -98.10 47.60 59.06
C VAL A 282 -98.99 47.79 60.30
N LEU A 283 -98.45 47.58 61.48
CA LEU A 283 -99.17 47.72 62.75
C LEU A 283 -99.33 49.20 63.16
N PHE A 284 -98.25 50.00 63.06
CA PHE A 284 -98.20 51.36 63.62
C PHE A 284 -98.45 52.51 62.61
N LEU A 285 -98.18 52.35 61.31
CA LEU A 285 -98.32 53.43 60.31
C LEU A 285 -99.71 54.08 60.26
N PRO A 286 -100.82 53.32 60.27
CA PRO A 286 -102.13 53.94 60.21
C PRO A 286 -102.47 54.71 61.50
N GLU A 287 -101.92 54.30 62.65
CA GLU A 287 -102.13 55.00 63.92
C GLU A 287 -101.35 56.32 63.98
N LEU A 288 -100.09 56.31 63.56
CA LEU A 288 -99.27 57.51 63.41
C LEU A 288 -99.93 58.53 62.46
N TRP A 289 -100.52 58.05 61.36
CA TRP A 289 -101.19 58.94 60.41
C TRP A 289 -102.49 59.55 60.97
N HIS A 290 -103.22 58.82 61.82
CA HIS A 290 -104.42 59.32 62.48
C HIS A 290 -104.11 60.31 63.62
N VAL A 291 -103.02 60.12 64.37
CA VAL A 291 -102.55 61.08 65.39
C VAL A 291 -102.18 62.43 64.76
N GLY A 292 -101.56 62.42 63.58
CA GLY A 292 -101.11 63.64 62.90
C GLY A 292 -102.21 64.52 62.28
N ARG A 293 -103.46 64.06 62.18
CA ARG A 293 -104.57 64.82 61.55
C ARG A 293 -105.66 65.32 62.51
N VAL A 294 -105.65 64.96 63.80
CA VAL A 294 -106.76 65.28 64.73
C VAL A 294 -106.26 66.08 65.94
N VAL A 295 -106.69 67.35 66.04
CA VAL A 295 -106.29 68.35 67.07
C VAL A 295 -107.21 68.37 68.31
N SER A 296 -108.15 67.45 68.46
CA SER A 296 -108.91 67.36 69.73
C SER A 296 -109.57 65.99 69.91
N GLY A 297 -109.29 65.34 71.05
CA GLY A 297 -109.98 64.13 71.49
C GLY A 297 -109.47 62.83 70.85
N TYR A 298 -108.23 62.46 71.13
CA TYR A 298 -107.65 61.20 70.65
C TYR A 298 -108.06 60.04 71.57
N SER A 299 -108.96 59.18 71.10
CA SER A 299 -109.17 57.85 71.67
C SER A 299 -108.42 56.82 70.84
N VAL A 300 -107.36 56.22 71.40
CA VAL A 300 -106.68 55.07 70.80
C VAL A 300 -107.68 53.92 70.68
N ASP A 301 -108.11 53.64 69.46
CA ASP A 301 -109.05 52.56 69.18
C ASP A 301 -108.30 51.22 69.08
N TRP A 302 -107.88 50.71 70.25
CA TRP A 302 -107.12 49.46 70.39
C TRP A 302 -107.82 48.25 69.75
N GLN A 303 -109.13 48.33 69.53
CA GLN A 303 -109.92 47.28 68.88
C GLN A 303 -109.61 47.16 67.38
N LYS A 304 -109.22 48.25 66.70
CA LYS A 304 -108.83 48.23 65.28
C LYS A 304 -107.42 47.68 65.05
N ALA A 305 -106.52 47.81 66.04
CA ALA A 305 -105.19 47.20 66.01
C ALA A 305 -105.27 45.66 66.06
N ILE A 306 -106.22 45.11 66.84
CA ILE A 306 -106.41 43.65 66.96
C ILE A 306 -106.74 42.98 65.62
N TYR A 307 -107.52 43.62 64.75
CA TYR A 307 -107.84 43.06 63.42
C TYR A 307 -106.64 43.03 62.46
N ARG A 308 -105.55 43.77 62.74
CA ARG A 308 -104.34 43.84 61.89
C ARG A 308 -103.23 42.88 62.34
N LEU A 309 -103.31 42.39 63.57
CA LEU A 309 -102.38 41.43 64.17
C LEU A 309 -102.13 40.18 63.30
N PRO A 310 -103.14 39.51 62.69
CA PRO A 310 -102.89 38.34 61.84
C PRO A 310 -102.10 38.68 60.57
N PHE A 311 -102.25 39.89 60.00
CA PHE A 311 -101.48 40.32 58.82
C PHE A 311 -100.01 40.57 59.15
N SER A 312 -99.72 41.10 60.34
CA SER A 312 -98.34 41.26 60.83
C SER A 312 -97.67 39.90 61.14
N LEU A 313 -98.43 38.94 61.68
CA LEU A 313 -97.95 37.58 61.96
C LEU A 313 -97.50 36.80 60.72
N VAL A 314 -98.17 36.98 59.58
CA VAL A 314 -97.77 36.35 58.30
C VAL A 314 -96.38 36.84 57.86
N LEU A 315 -96.01 38.09 58.16
CA LEU A 315 -94.68 38.65 57.85
C LEU A 315 -93.61 38.25 58.88
N PHE A 316 -93.99 37.89 60.10
CA PHE A 316 -93.07 37.43 61.15
C PHE A 316 -92.49 36.04 60.86
N ALA A 317 -93.29 35.12 60.31
CA ALA A 317 -92.83 33.77 59.99
C ALA A 317 -91.59 33.74 59.06
N PRO A 318 -91.57 34.41 57.90
CA PRO A 318 -90.38 34.47 57.06
C PRO A 318 -89.23 35.25 57.72
N ALA A 319 -89.52 36.24 58.57
CA ALA A 319 -88.48 36.98 59.29
C ALA A 319 -87.73 36.10 60.30
N VAL A 320 -88.44 35.27 61.07
CA VAL A 320 -87.83 34.31 62.01
C VAL A 320 -87.00 33.25 61.26
N TYR A 321 -87.50 32.75 60.14
CA TYR A 321 -86.76 31.81 59.31
C TYR A 321 -85.45 32.41 58.79
N LEU A 322 -85.48 33.64 58.24
CA LEU A 322 -84.29 34.34 57.77
C LEU A 322 -83.29 34.64 58.89
N ALA A 323 -83.78 34.91 60.11
CA ALA A 323 -82.93 35.06 61.28
C ALA A 323 -82.24 33.74 61.69
N LYS A 324 -82.95 32.61 61.61
CA LYS A 324 -82.39 31.27 61.86
C LYS A 324 -81.34 30.90 60.81
N GLU A 325 -81.61 31.16 59.53
CA GLU A 325 -80.66 30.89 58.45
C GLU A 325 -79.43 31.79 58.56
N SER A 326 -79.59 33.05 58.97
CA SER A 326 -78.47 33.94 59.31
C SER A 326 -77.58 33.37 60.42
N SER A 327 -78.19 32.82 61.49
CA SER A 327 -77.46 32.17 62.58
C SER A 327 -76.70 30.92 62.12
N ARG A 328 -77.29 30.14 61.21
CA ARG A 328 -76.64 28.97 60.61
C ARG A 328 -75.39 29.35 59.83
N HIS A 329 -75.47 30.34 58.95
CA HIS A 329 -74.31 30.86 58.23
C HIS A 329 -73.24 31.44 59.18
N ARG A 330 -73.65 32.04 60.30
CA ARG A 330 -72.72 32.55 61.31
C ARG A 330 -71.96 31.42 62.04
N ASN A 331 -72.64 30.31 62.34
CA ASN A 331 -72.00 29.14 62.93
C ASN A 331 -71.00 28.51 61.95
N ASN A 332 -71.35 28.42 60.66
CA ASN A 332 -70.46 27.94 59.62
C ASN A 332 -69.25 28.86 59.40
N GLU A 333 -69.42 30.19 59.46
CA GLU A 333 -68.31 31.15 59.46
C GLU A 333 -67.34 30.84 60.61
N VAL A 334 -67.84 30.76 61.85
CA VAL A 334 -66.99 30.57 63.03
C VAL A 334 -66.23 29.24 62.95
N LEU A 335 -66.91 28.18 62.51
CA LEU A 335 -66.32 26.86 62.35
C LEU A 335 -65.20 26.86 61.31
N ASN A 336 -65.43 27.42 60.13
CA ASN A 336 -64.42 27.48 59.07
C ASN A 336 -63.28 28.44 59.39
N ARG A 337 -63.55 29.53 60.11
CA ARG A 337 -62.53 30.47 60.58
C ARG A 337 -61.65 29.86 61.67
N ARG A 338 -62.23 29.05 62.56
CA ARG A 338 -61.47 28.26 63.53
C ARG A 338 -60.55 27.26 62.82
N ARG A 339 -61.06 26.56 61.79
CA ARG A 339 -60.25 25.64 60.97
C ARG A 339 -59.09 26.37 60.28
N GLN A 340 -59.35 27.53 59.68
CA GLN A 340 -58.32 28.38 59.10
C GLN A 340 -57.25 28.75 60.15
N HIS A 341 -57.65 29.21 61.34
CA HIS A 341 -56.70 29.58 62.39
C HIS A 341 -55.88 28.37 62.86
N ILE A 342 -56.48 27.21 63.04
CA ILE A 342 -55.75 25.99 63.41
C ILE A 342 -54.74 25.64 62.32
N LEU A 343 -55.15 25.57 61.05
CA LEU A 343 -54.25 25.21 59.94
C LEU A 343 -53.11 26.23 59.73
N THR A 344 -53.37 27.52 59.94
CA THR A 344 -52.34 28.56 59.80
C THR A 344 -51.38 28.66 60.98
N THR A 345 -51.80 28.24 62.19
CA THR A 345 -51.00 28.43 63.42
C THR A 345 -50.40 27.15 63.96
N ILE A 346 -50.88 25.97 63.53
CA ILE A 346 -50.42 24.69 64.07
C ILE A 346 -48.94 24.43 63.80
N GLU A 347 -48.41 24.83 62.64
CA GLU A 347 -47.00 24.62 62.29
C GLU A 347 -46.03 25.34 63.24
N PRO A 348 -46.19 26.64 63.54
CA PRO A 348 -45.41 27.31 64.58
C PRO A 348 -45.41 26.61 65.95
N TYR A 349 -46.53 26.02 66.38
CA TYR A 349 -46.62 25.32 67.66
C TYR A 349 -45.99 23.92 67.62
N LEU A 350 -46.10 23.22 66.49
CA LEU A 350 -45.49 21.90 66.29
C LEU A 350 -43.96 21.97 66.19
N ALA A 351 -43.41 23.08 65.71
CA ALA A 351 -41.97 23.31 65.64
C ALA A 351 -41.28 23.37 67.02
N LEU A 352 -42.05 23.60 68.10
CA LEU A 352 -41.56 23.68 69.48
C LEU A 352 -41.60 22.32 70.21
N LEU A 353 -42.09 21.25 69.57
CA LEU A 353 -42.28 19.93 70.17
C LEU A 353 -41.27 18.90 69.64
N GLU A 354 -40.99 17.85 70.44
CA GLU A 354 -40.21 16.69 69.98
C GLU A 354 -40.92 16.00 68.79
N PRO A 355 -40.17 15.48 67.80
CA PRO A 355 -40.72 15.05 66.51
C PRO A 355 -41.79 13.95 66.62
N LYS A 356 -41.65 13.01 67.57
CA LYS A 356 -42.65 11.97 67.82
C LYS A 356 -43.98 12.52 68.37
N LYS A 357 -43.93 13.54 69.24
CA LYS A 357 -45.14 14.17 69.80
C LYS A 357 -45.80 15.11 68.81
N ALA A 358 -45.02 15.73 67.93
CA ALA A 358 -45.55 16.58 66.86
C ALA A 358 -46.41 15.78 65.87
N GLU A 359 -46.03 14.54 65.54
CA GLU A 359 -46.77 13.68 64.61
C GLU A 359 -48.08 13.14 65.22
N GLU A 360 -48.08 12.82 66.52
CA GLU A 360 -49.28 12.45 67.29
C GLU A 360 -50.29 13.61 67.33
N VAL A 361 -49.81 14.83 67.63
CA VAL A 361 -50.65 16.05 67.64
C VAL A 361 -51.20 16.37 66.25
N LYS A 362 -50.41 16.22 65.18
CA LYS A 362 -50.91 16.38 63.79
C LYS A 362 -52.06 15.42 63.49
N THR A 363 -51.93 14.16 63.91
CA THR A 363 -52.93 13.12 63.66
C THR A 363 -54.24 13.42 64.41
N GLU A 364 -54.14 13.81 65.68
CA GLU A 364 -55.32 14.17 66.48
C GLU A 364 -56.01 15.45 65.97
N VAL A 365 -55.23 16.46 65.58
CA VAL A 365 -55.80 17.69 65.03
C VAL A 365 -56.47 17.43 63.67
N ALA A 366 -55.85 16.63 62.79
CA ALA A 366 -56.49 16.22 61.54
C ALA A 366 -57.80 15.48 61.82
N ARG A 367 -57.81 14.52 62.75
CA ARG A 367 -59.02 13.79 63.13
C ARG A 367 -60.12 14.74 63.59
N SER A 368 -59.83 15.67 64.51
CA SER A 368 -60.80 16.64 65.03
C SER A 368 -61.34 17.60 63.95
N LEU A 369 -60.49 18.11 63.05
CA LEU A 369 -60.90 19.05 62.00
C LEU A 369 -61.88 18.44 61.01
N PHE A 370 -61.66 17.17 60.65
CA PHE A 370 -62.45 16.45 59.65
C PHE A 370 -63.63 15.66 60.25
N SER A 371 -63.60 15.23 61.53
CA SER A 371 -64.69 14.50 62.17
C SER A 371 -65.84 15.40 62.67
N ASP A 372 -65.58 16.66 63.00
CA ASP A 372 -66.60 17.64 63.47
C ASP A 372 -67.59 18.07 62.36
N ALA A 373 -67.42 17.60 61.11
CA ALA A 373 -68.31 17.91 60.00
C ALA A 373 -69.70 17.25 60.09
N MET A 374 -69.96 16.37 61.07
CA MET A 374 -71.25 15.67 61.24
C MET A 374 -72.08 16.12 62.45
N GLY A 375 -71.74 17.26 63.07
CA GLY A 375 -72.47 17.81 64.21
C GLY A 375 -72.67 19.32 64.10
N ALA A 376 -73.56 19.76 63.20
CA ALA A 376 -74.06 21.13 63.32
C ALA A 376 -74.70 21.28 64.71
N PRO A 377 -74.37 22.31 65.51
CA PRO A 377 -75.02 22.52 66.79
C PRO A 377 -76.51 22.69 66.53
N ALA A 378 -77.30 21.69 66.96
CA ALA A 378 -78.75 21.73 66.90
C ALA A 378 -79.19 22.94 67.72
N VAL A 379 -79.53 24.03 67.03
CA VAL A 379 -80.30 25.12 67.63
C VAL A 379 -81.57 24.44 68.14
N LYS A 380 -81.71 24.31 69.46
CA LYS A 380 -82.89 23.73 70.10
C LYS A 380 -84.14 24.37 69.49
N ASP A 381 -84.89 23.58 68.74
CA ASP A 381 -86.15 24.00 68.08
C ASP A 381 -87.24 24.39 69.11
N GLU A 382 -86.98 24.19 70.40
CA GLU A 382 -87.86 24.57 71.51
C GLU A 382 -88.16 26.07 71.53
N ASP A 383 -87.21 26.96 71.24
CA ASP A 383 -87.42 28.40 71.49
C ASP A 383 -88.29 29.07 70.42
N ALA A 384 -88.19 28.67 69.15
CA ALA A 384 -89.03 29.25 68.07
C ALA A 384 -90.45 28.67 68.08
N SER A 385 -90.59 27.37 68.38
CA SER A 385 -91.89 26.74 68.64
C SER A 385 -92.55 27.39 69.86
N ASN A 386 -91.80 27.62 70.95
CA ASN A 386 -92.32 28.31 72.12
C ASN A 386 -92.67 29.78 71.84
N MET A 387 -91.89 30.52 71.05
CA MET A 387 -92.24 31.91 70.70
C MET A 387 -93.45 31.99 69.78
N LEU A 388 -93.58 31.11 68.78
CA LEU A 388 -94.76 31.02 67.92
C LEU A 388 -95.99 30.52 68.68
N ALA A 389 -95.82 29.57 69.60
CA ALA A 389 -96.87 29.08 70.49
C ALA A 389 -97.30 30.17 71.51
N GLN A 390 -96.36 30.95 72.04
CA GLN A 390 -96.64 32.09 72.91
C GLN A 390 -97.39 33.19 72.16
N LEU A 391 -97.01 33.50 70.92
CA LEU A 391 -97.73 34.45 70.06
C LEU A 391 -99.14 33.94 69.71
N SER A 392 -99.29 32.65 69.38
CA SER A 392 -100.59 32.00 69.15
C SER A 392 -101.49 32.02 70.41
N ASN A 393 -100.91 31.76 71.58
CA ASN A 393 -101.60 31.83 72.87
C ASN A 393 -102.00 33.26 73.24
N LEU A 394 -101.16 34.25 72.94
CA LEU A 394 -101.50 35.67 73.09
C LEU A 394 -102.69 36.07 72.21
N VAL A 395 -102.69 35.65 70.94
CA VAL A 395 -103.79 35.92 70.01
C VAL A 395 -105.10 35.26 70.45
N THR A 396 -105.06 34.01 70.90
CA THR A 396 -106.26 33.29 71.37
C THR A 396 -106.80 33.82 72.71
N THR A 397 -105.92 34.28 73.61
CA THR A 397 -106.33 34.90 74.89
C THR A 397 -107.02 36.24 74.65
N ILE A 398 -106.48 37.07 73.74
CA ILE A 398 -107.10 38.34 73.35
C ILE A 398 -108.44 38.12 72.65
N LEU A 399 -108.57 37.06 71.83
CA LEU A 399 -109.84 36.72 71.17
C LEU A 399 -110.92 36.17 72.12
N LYS A 400 -110.55 35.50 73.23
CA LYS A 400 -111.50 34.96 74.21
C LYS A 400 -112.07 36.00 75.18
N GLN A 401 -111.38 37.11 75.43
CA GLN A 401 -111.85 38.17 76.34
C GLN A 401 -112.99 39.04 75.77
N LYS A 402 -113.46 38.76 74.55
CA LYS A 402 -114.46 39.56 73.81
C LYS A 402 -115.76 38.82 73.52
N ARG A 403 -116.15 37.88 74.39
CA ARG A 403 -117.52 37.32 74.45
C ARG A 403 -118.15 37.64 75.79
#